data_AF-A0A2V6JAU4-F1
#
_entry.id   AF-A0A2V6JAU4-F1
#
_cell.length_a   1.000
_cell.length_b   1.000
_cell.length_c   1.000
_cell.angle_alpha   90.00
_cell.angle_beta   90.00
_cell.angle_gamma   90.00
#
_symmetry.space_group_name_H-M   'P 1'
#
loop_
_entity.id
_entity.type
_entity.pdbx_description
1 polymer ?
#
loop_
_entity_poly.entity_id
_entity_poly.type
_entity_poly.pdbx_seq_one_letter_code
_entity_poly.pdbx_strand_id
1 'polypeptide(L)'
;MKTFILAAIRCSLMFTAVTASVFCIRPAQAYTVTLEQMGSNVVANGSGPINLTGLTFLMQGIAGAVIKAANPAFILTGATVGVDIYEGITGPTSFGSGGIFFPTISSGDPVG
;
A
#
# COMPACT_ATOMS: atom_id res chain seq x y z
N MET A 1 24.57 -42.49 27.87
CA MET A 1 24.52 -41.01 28.11
C MET A 1 24.68 -40.19 26.83
N LYS A 2 25.69 -40.44 25.96
CA LYS A 2 25.93 -39.66 24.73
C LYS A 2 24.74 -39.58 23.74
N THR A 3 23.97 -40.66 23.58
CA THR A 3 22.81 -40.73 22.67
C THR A 3 21.59 -39.93 23.16
N PHE A 4 21.37 -39.86 24.47
CA PHE A 4 20.27 -39.08 25.06
C PHE A 4 20.51 -37.56 24.94
N ILE A 5 21.77 -37.12 25.07
CA ILE A 5 22.16 -35.72 24.91
C ILE A 5 21.94 -35.28 23.45
N LEU A 6 22.27 -36.13 22.48
CA LEU A 6 22.10 -35.81 21.06
C LEU A 6 20.62 -35.73 20.64
N ALA A 7 19.74 -36.55 21.22
CA ALA A 7 18.30 -36.49 21.01
C ALA A 7 17.67 -35.22 21.61
N ALA A 8 18.11 -34.83 22.82
CA ALA A 8 17.66 -33.60 23.47
C ALA A 8 18.05 -32.34 22.67
N ILE A 9 19.28 -32.27 22.16
CA ILE A 9 19.75 -31.14 21.32
C ILE A 9 18.91 -31.00 20.05
N ARG A 10 18.59 -32.12 19.37
CA ARG A 10 17.75 -32.11 18.17
C ARG A 10 16.33 -31.64 18.45
N CYS A 11 15.75 -32.05 19.59
CA CYS A 11 14.42 -31.63 20.00
C CYS A 11 14.35 -30.13 20.27
N SER A 12 15.38 -29.58 20.95
CA SER A 12 15.48 -28.14 21.23
C SER A 12 15.65 -27.28 19.97
N LEU A 13 16.43 -27.73 18.97
CA LEU A 13 16.56 -27.04 17.68
C LEU A 13 15.25 -27.01 16.89
N MET A 14 14.49 -28.11 16.91
CA MET A 14 13.19 -28.18 16.24
C MET A 14 12.18 -27.25 16.89
N PHE A 15 12.18 -27.17 18.24
CA PHE A 15 11.29 -26.28 18.98
C PHE A 15 11.57 -24.79 18.76
N THR A 16 12.85 -24.42 18.59
CA THR A 16 13.25 -23.03 18.28
C THR A 16 12.92 -22.64 16.83
N ALA A 17 13.10 -23.55 15.86
CA ALA A 17 12.73 -23.28 14.47
C ALA A 17 11.21 -23.13 14.28
N VAL A 18 10.42 -23.93 14.99
CA VAL A 18 8.94 -23.87 14.92
C VAL A 18 8.41 -22.58 15.55
N THR A 19 8.97 -22.13 16.67
CA THR A 19 8.52 -20.89 17.33
C THR A 19 9.00 -19.64 16.59
N ALA A 20 10.21 -19.61 16.01
CA ALA A 20 10.72 -18.47 15.25
C ALA A 20 9.88 -18.15 13.99
N SER A 21 9.29 -19.17 13.35
CA SER A 21 8.44 -18.98 12.17
C SER A 21 7.11 -18.27 12.46
N VAL A 22 6.60 -18.35 13.70
CA VAL A 22 5.30 -17.76 14.07
C VAL A 22 5.41 -16.25 14.34
N PHE A 23 6.63 -15.73 14.52
CA PHE A 23 6.89 -14.30 14.83
C PHE A 23 7.29 -13.48 13.61
N CYS A 24 7.34 -14.04 12.39
CA CYS A 24 7.57 -13.27 11.17
C CYS A 24 6.27 -12.62 10.66
N ILE A 25 5.56 -11.90 11.54
CA ILE A 25 4.44 -11.04 11.15
C ILE A 25 5.03 -9.67 10.89
N ARG A 26 5.45 -9.41 9.65
CA ARG A 26 5.74 -8.03 9.23
C ARG A 26 4.39 -7.32 9.01
N PRO A 27 4.19 -6.11 9.56
CA PRO A 27 3.03 -5.30 9.19
C PRO A 27 2.98 -5.16 7.68
N ALA A 28 1.79 -5.32 7.08
CA ALA A 28 1.61 -4.99 5.68
C ALA A 28 1.97 -3.51 5.49
N GLN A 29 2.98 -3.24 4.66
CA GLN A 29 3.31 -1.88 4.28
C GLN A 29 2.43 -1.53 3.07
N ALA A 30 1.50 -0.61 3.29
CA ALA A 30 0.63 -0.09 2.25
C ALA A 30 0.66 1.42 2.31
N TYR A 31 0.69 2.04 1.13
CA TYR A 31 0.28 3.42 1.00
C TYR A 31 -1.22 3.50 1.29
N THR A 32 -1.61 4.36 2.22
CA THR A 32 -2.99 4.50 2.68
C THR A 32 -3.44 5.92 2.44
N VAL A 33 -4.62 6.07 1.80
CA VAL A 33 -5.32 7.34 1.72
C VAL A 33 -6.51 7.30 2.66
N THR A 34 -6.54 8.20 3.64
CA THR A 34 -7.72 8.40 4.50
C THR A 34 -8.60 9.49 3.92
N LEU A 35 -9.88 9.18 3.73
CA LEU A 35 -10.90 10.13 3.30
C LEU A 35 -11.74 10.52 4.52
N GLU A 36 -11.64 11.77 4.95
CA GLU A 36 -12.30 12.26 6.16
C GLU A 36 -13.21 13.45 5.83
N GLN A 37 -14.46 13.37 6.28
CA GLN A 37 -15.37 14.49 6.16
C GLN A 37 -15.07 15.52 7.25
N MET A 38 -14.71 16.73 6.84
CA MET A 38 -14.45 17.87 7.73
C MET A 38 -15.44 18.99 7.40
N GLY A 39 -16.57 19.00 8.11
CA GLY A 39 -17.68 19.93 7.85
C GLY A 39 -18.31 19.67 6.47
N SER A 40 -18.33 20.68 5.61
CA SER A 40 -18.79 20.56 4.22
C SER A 40 -17.73 20.03 3.25
N ASN A 41 -16.51 19.77 3.73
CA ASN A 41 -15.39 19.34 2.92
C ASN A 41 -15.10 17.86 3.12
N VAL A 42 -14.42 17.25 2.15
CA VAL A 42 -13.78 15.94 2.27
C VAL A 42 -12.28 16.16 2.08
N VAL A 43 -11.48 15.68 3.04
CA VAL A 43 -10.03 15.76 3.02
C VAL A 43 -9.48 14.37 2.72
N ALA A 44 -8.57 14.29 1.75
CA ALA A 44 -7.83 13.09 1.43
C ALA A 44 -6.40 13.23 1.95
N ASN A 45 -5.99 12.37 2.87
CA ASN A 45 -4.63 12.38 3.41
C ASN A 45 -3.92 11.06 3.10
N GLY A 46 -2.83 11.15 2.33
CA GLY A 46 -2.01 10.03 1.93
C GLY A 46 -0.82 9.82 2.85
N SER A 47 -0.51 8.57 3.20
CA SER A 47 0.67 8.25 4.01
C SER A 47 1.21 6.85 3.78
N GLY A 48 2.48 6.66 4.12
CA GLY A 48 3.19 5.39 3.97
C GLY A 48 3.97 5.29 2.64
N PRO A 49 4.77 4.23 2.47
CA PRO A 49 5.52 4.01 1.25
C PRO A 49 4.66 3.31 0.18
N ILE A 50 4.89 3.65 -1.09
CA ILE A 50 4.48 2.82 -2.23
C ILE A 50 5.61 1.85 -2.57
N ASN A 51 5.31 0.55 -2.57
CA ASN A 51 6.24 -0.46 -3.05
C ASN A 51 5.98 -0.74 -4.53
N LEU A 52 6.96 -0.43 -5.37
CA LEU A 52 6.90 -0.64 -6.82
C LEU A 52 7.38 -2.04 -7.25
N THR A 53 7.75 -2.91 -6.30
CA THR A 53 8.23 -4.26 -6.61
C THR A 53 7.16 -5.05 -7.36
N GLY A 54 7.50 -5.55 -8.55
CA GLY A 54 6.60 -6.33 -9.39
C GLY A 54 5.65 -5.51 -10.26
N LEU A 55 5.71 -4.17 -10.19
CA LEU A 55 4.98 -3.30 -11.11
C LEU A 55 5.83 -2.97 -12.35
N THR A 56 5.16 -2.72 -13.48
CA THR A 56 5.79 -2.32 -14.74
C THR A 56 5.60 -0.82 -14.95
N PHE A 57 6.67 -0.09 -15.24
CA PHE A 57 6.57 1.34 -15.58
C PHE A 57 5.86 1.51 -16.92
N LEU A 58 4.83 2.35 -16.95
CA LEU A 58 4.04 2.62 -18.14
C LEU A 58 4.40 3.97 -18.77
N MET A 59 4.34 5.06 -18.00
CA MET A 59 4.62 6.41 -18.47
C MET A 59 4.84 7.40 -17.32
N GLN A 60 5.38 8.58 -17.63
CA GLN A 60 5.55 9.70 -16.70
C GLN A 60 4.62 10.87 -17.04
N GLY A 61 4.38 11.75 -16.06
CA GLY A 61 3.92 13.11 -16.32
C GLY A 61 2.41 13.35 -16.26
N ILE A 62 1.66 12.51 -15.55
CA ILE A 62 0.25 12.82 -15.25
C ILE A 62 0.20 13.70 -14.02
N ALA A 63 -0.26 14.94 -14.19
CA ALA A 63 -0.38 15.91 -13.10
C ALA A 63 -1.83 16.07 -12.67
N GLY A 64 -2.05 16.20 -11.37
CA GLY A 64 -3.35 16.53 -10.80
C GLY A 64 -3.72 15.63 -9.64
N ALA A 65 -4.21 16.24 -8.56
CA ALA A 65 -4.94 15.51 -7.53
C ALA A 65 -6.35 15.22 -8.03
N VAL A 66 -6.85 13.99 -7.84
CA VAL A 66 -8.13 13.55 -8.40
C VAL A 66 -8.57 12.24 -7.75
N ILE A 67 -9.89 12.08 -7.56
CA ILE A 67 -10.50 10.82 -7.17
C ILE A 67 -11.41 10.34 -8.29
N LYS A 68 -11.27 9.07 -8.69
CA LYS A 68 -12.20 8.39 -9.58
C LYS A 68 -12.61 7.05 -8.97
N ALA A 69 -13.91 6.84 -8.74
CA ALA A 69 -14.39 5.63 -8.06
C ALA A 69 -14.69 4.45 -9.01
N ALA A 70 -14.95 4.76 -10.28
CA ALA A 70 -15.34 3.78 -11.31
C ALA A 70 -14.15 3.35 -12.20
N ASN A 71 -14.18 2.07 -12.61
CA ASN A 71 -13.12 1.36 -13.35
C ASN A 71 -12.48 2.17 -14.52
N PRO A 72 -11.15 2.36 -14.55
CA PRO A 72 -10.19 2.13 -13.45
C PRO A 72 -10.37 3.19 -12.35
N ALA A 73 -10.39 2.75 -11.10
CA ALA A 73 -10.47 3.61 -9.94
C ALA A 73 -9.09 3.92 -9.37
N PHE A 74 -8.91 5.17 -8.93
CA PHE A 74 -7.64 5.68 -8.41
C PHE A 74 -7.88 6.92 -7.54
N ILE A 75 -6.90 7.22 -6.69
CA ILE A 75 -6.85 8.44 -5.89
C ILE A 75 -5.44 9.02 -6.01
N LEU A 76 -5.30 10.12 -6.74
CA LEU A 76 -4.07 10.91 -6.74
C LEU A 76 -4.17 12.03 -5.72
N THR A 77 -3.20 12.10 -4.82
CA THR A 77 -3.03 13.16 -3.82
C THR A 77 -1.72 13.91 -4.05
N GLY A 78 -1.49 15.00 -3.30
CA GLY A 78 -0.27 15.80 -3.42
C GLY A 78 -0.40 17.03 -4.33
N ALA A 79 0.70 17.74 -4.53
CA ALA A 79 0.77 18.88 -5.43
C ALA A 79 0.48 18.48 -6.89
N THR A 80 0.00 19.42 -7.71
CA THR A 80 -0.26 19.20 -9.14
C THR A 80 1.03 19.20 -9.97
N VAL A 81 1.88 18.20 -9.71
CA VAL A 81 3.11 17.90 -10.46
C VAL A 81 2.95 16.49 -11.04
N GLY A 82 3.67 16.20 -12.13
CA GLY A 82 3.57 14.91 -12.81
C GLY A 82 4.01 13.74 -11.91
N VAL A 83 3.21 12.67 -11.89
CA VAL A 83 3.57 11.37 -11.30
C VAL A 83 3.90 10.34 -12.38
N ASP A 84 4.64 9.31 -11.97
CA ASP A 84 4.87 8.10 -12.75
C ASP A 84 3.69 7.15 -12.62
N ILE A 85 3.30 6.53 -13.73
CA ILE A 85 2.24 5.53 -13.80
C ILE A 85 2.86 4.16 -13.95
N TYR A 86 2.40 3.24 -13.12
CA TYR A 86 2.78 1.83 -13.15
C TYR A 86 1.55 0.95 -13.39
N GLU A 87 1.76 -0.18 -14.05
CA GLU A 87 0.75 -1.22 -14.29
C GLU A 87 1.15 -2.54 -13.63
N GLY A 88 0.22 -3.51 -13.64
CA GLY A 88 0.40 -4.81 -12.97
C GLY A 88 -0.23 -4.90 -11.57
N ILE A 89 -0.94 -3.86 -11.14
CA ILE A 89 -1.79 -3.92 -9.94
C ILE A 89 -2.88 -4.98 -10.10
N THR A 90 -3.08 -5.77 -9.05
CA THR A 90 -4.15 -6.78 -8.95
C THR A 90 -5.08 -6.43 -7.79
N GLY A 91 -6.36 -6.76 -7.92
CA GLY A 91 -7.38 -6.42 -6.93
C GLY A 91 -8.56 -5.65 -7.53
N PRO A 92 -9.42 -5.06 -6.69
CA PRO A 92 -10.59 -4.32 -7.16
C PRO A 92 -10.17 -3.10 -7.97
N THR A 93 -10.66 -2.99 -9.20
CA THR A 93 -10.46 -1.79 -10.04
C THR A 93 -11.53 -0.73 -9.82
N SER A 94 -12.39 -0.90 -8.82
CA SER A 94 -13.45 0.03 -8.45
C SER A 94 -13.72 -0.02 -6.96
N PHE A 95 -14.01 1.15 -6.39
CA PHE A 95 -14.50 1.31 -5.02
C PHE A 95 -15.89 1.97 -4.99
N GLY A 96 -16.62 1.97 -6.11
CA GLY A 96 -18.00 2.47 -6.21
C GLY A 96 -18.39 2.95 -7.61
N SER A 97 -19.62 3.43 -7.75
CA SER A 97 -20.17 3.95 -9.03
C SER A 97 -19.93 5.45 -9.25
N GLY A 98 -19.14 6.11 -8.39
CA GLY A 98 -18.89 7.55 -8.46
C GLY A 98 -18.06 7.97 -9.68
N GLY A 99 -18.20 9.25 -10.06
CA GLY A 99 -17.46 9.86 -11.17
C GLY A 99 -16.05 10.33 -10.79
N ILE A 100 -15.52 11.23 -11.62
CA ILE A 100 -14.26 11.94 -11.39
C ILE A 100 -14.56 13.18 -10.52
N PHE A 101 -13.76 13.39 -9.49
CA PHE A 101 -13.82 14.57 -8.64
C PHE A 101 -12.43 15.21 -8.52
N PHE A 102 -12.35 16.52 -8.76
CA PHE A 102 -11.13 17.31 -8.61
C PHE A 102 -11.19 18.14 -7.33
N PRO A 103 -10.16 18.10 -6.48
CA PRO A 103 -10.11 18.91 -5.27
C PRO A 103 -9.87 20.38 -5.62
N THR A 104 -10.37 21.28 -4.77
CA THR A 104 -10.12 22.73 -4.88
C THR A 104 -8.76 23.14 -4.33
N ILE A 105 -8.18 22.34 -3.44
CA ILE A 105 -6.87 22.57 -2.79
C ILE A 105 -6.12 21.24 -2.75
N SER A 106 -4.83 21.27 -3.07
CA SER A 106 -3.95 20.10 -3.05
C SER A 106 -2.52 20.50 -2.69
N SER A 107 -1.86 19.74 -1.83
CA SER A 107 -0.48 20.01 -1.37
C SER A 107 0.21 18.71 -0.93
N GLY A 108 1.53 18.78 -0.74
CA GLY A 108 2.36 17.63 -0.38
C GLY A 108 2.96 16.92 -1.59
N ASP A 109 3.54 15.74 -1.34
CA ASP A 109 4.19 14.94 -2.38
C ASP A 109 3.16 14.30 -3.31
N PRO A 110 3.34 14.34 -4.63
CA PRO A 110 2.39 13.79 -5.59
C PRO A 110 2.48 12.25 -5.61
N VAL A 111 1.38 11.58 -5.30
CA VAL A 111 1.33 10.11 -5.16
C VAL A 111 -0.10 9.57 -5.29
N GLY A 112 -0.27 8.39 -5.89
CA GLY A 112 -1.58 7.74 -6.06
C GLY A 112 -1.57 6.54 -6.99
#